data_AF-A0A6B2V8I9-F1
#
_entry.id   AF-A0A6B2V8I9-F1
#
_cell.length_a   1.000
_cell.length_b   1.000
_cell.length_c   1.000
_cell.angle_alpha   90.00
_cell.angle_beta   90.00
_cell.angle_gamma   90.00
#
_symmetry.space_group_name_H-M   'P 1'
#
loop_
_entity.id
_entity.type
_entity.pdbx_description
1 polymer ?
#
loop_
_entity_poly.entity_id
_entity_poly.type
_entity_poly.pdbx_seq_one_letter_code
_entity_poly.pdbx_strand_id
1 'polypeptide(L)'
;MSDFRPQRNVRLPWGIGGSLAAAVFVTAVSGCGSDDQNDDRSDGGRPAASAPASATASRKAAPAPAHKAAPATLLTLTGSGTKTTGAFETGGDWTLSYTFDCAKAMGAVDGKGNFIVFDRDDRLVNEMDRTGKADTRQHSSGTRRLQIVSECDWTVKVTG
;
A
#
# COMPACT_ATOMS: atom_id res chain seq x y z
N MET A 1 -48.39 23.70 -16.77
CA MET A 1 -47.96 23.01 -18.01
C MET A 1 -46.59 23.54 -18.36
N SER A 2 -45.54 22.79 -18.03
CA SER A 2 -44.17 23.15 -18.34
C SER A 2 -43.50 21.93 -18.96
N ASP A 3 -43.12 22.09 -20.22
CA ASP A 3 -42.46 21.14 -21.08
C ASP A 3 -41.19 20.52 -20.46
N PHE A 4 -41.17 19.19 -20.37
CA PHE A 4 -39.93 18.42 -20.24
C PHE A 4 -39.75 17.60 -21.51
N ARG A 5 -38.82 18.03 -22.37
CA ARG A 5 -38.45 17.30 -23.58
C ARG A 5 -37.69 16.01 -23.21
N PRO A 6 -38.04 14.84 -23.77
CA PRO A 6 -37.23 13.64 -23.63
C PRO A 6 -36.01 13.69 -24.56
N GLN A 7 -34.80 13.59 -24.01
CA GLN A 7 -33.61 13.32 -24.83
C GLN A 7 -33.58 11.85 -25.26
N ARG A 8 -33.41 11.66 -26.56
CA ARG A 8 -33.40 10.39 -27.28
C ARG A 8 -32.03 9.72 -27.19
N ASN A 9 -32.09 8.40 -27.07
CA ASN A 9 -31.04 7.39 -27.23
C ASN A 9 -29.95 7.73 -28.26
N VAL A 10 -28.69 7.42 -27.91
CA VAL A 10 -27.69 6.94 -28.86
C VAL A 10 -27.26 5.54 -28.40
N ARG A 11 -27.72 4.54 -29.14
CA ARG A 11 -27.19 3.17 -29.11
C ARG A 11 -25.94 3.14 -30.00
N LEU A 12 -24.83 2.61 -29.50
CA LEU A 12 -23.67 2.23 -30.31
C LEU A 12 -23.48 0.70 -30.24
N PRO A 13 -23.31 0.02 -31.38
CA PRO A 13 -23.21 -1.45 -31.45
C PRO A 13 -21.75 -1.94 -31.39
N TRP A 14 -21.61 -3.16 -30.86
CA TRP A 14 -20.78 -4.29 -31.33
C TRP A 14 -19.29 -4.07 -31.70
N GLY A 15 -18.43 -4.80 -31.00
CA GLY A 15 -17.06 -5.11 -31.43
C GLY A 15 -16.62 -6.48 -30.90
N ILE A 16 -16.52 -7.45 -31.79
CA ILE A 16 -16.01 -8.82 -31.59
C ILE A 16 -14.51 -8.80 -31.92
N GLY A 17 -13.69 -9.55 -31.18
CA GLY A 17 -12.31 -9.91 -31.52
C GLY A 17 -11.37 -9.59 -30.35
N GLY A 18 -10.55 -10.50 -29.83
CA GLY A 18 -10.04 -11.74 -30.38
C GLY A 18 -8.56 -11.83 -29.96
N SER A 19 -8.11 -13.05 -29.70
CA SER A 19 -6.71 -13.50 -29.62
C SER A 19 -6.00 -13.49 -28.25
N LEU A 20 -5.74 -14.74 -27.86
CA LEU A 20 -4.74 -15.26 -26.93
C LEU A 20 -3.32 -14.76 -27.25
N ALA A 21 -2.50 -14.56 -26.21
CA ALA A 21 -1.09 -14.95 -26.24
C ALA A 21 -0.58 -15.16 -24.80
N ALA A 22 -0.12 -16.37 -24.54
CA ALA A 22 0.55 -16.78 -23.31
C ALA A 22 1.99 -16.28 -23.29
N ALA A 23 2.50 -15.95 -22.11
CA ALA A 23 3.93 -15.96 -21.83
C ALA A 23 4.14 -16.45 -20.40
N VAL A 24 4.47 -17.73 -20.29
CA VAL A 24 4.93 -18.38 -19.05
C VAL A 24 6.43 -18.14 -18.97
N PHE A 25 6.89 -17.37 -17.98
CA PHE A 25 8.30 -17.30 -17.62
C PHE A 25 8.50 -18.07 -16.31
N VAL A 26 9.05 -19.29 -16.43
CA VAL A 26 9.59 -20.05 -15.30
C VAL A 26 11.06 -19.69 -15.17
N THR A 27 11.43 -19.05 -14.08
CA THR A 27 12.84 -18.94 -13.66
C THR A 27 12.98 -19.54 -12.27
N ALA A 28 13.43 -20.80 -12.25
CA ALA A 28 13.86 -21.47 -11.03
C ALA A 28 15.25 -20.93 -10.65
N VAL A 29 15.37 -20.35 -9.46
CA VAL A 29 16.67 -20.12 -8.82
C VAL A 29 16.90 -21.22 -7.79
N SER A 30 17.71 -22.19 -8.19
CA SER A 30 18.34 -23.16 -7.30
C SER A 30 19.46 -22.47 -6.52
N GLY A 31 19.37 -22.52 -5.20
CA GLY A 31 20.42 -22.08 -4.28
C GLY A 31 20.41 -22.93 -3.03
N CYS A 32 20.94 -24.15 -3.13
CA CYS A 32 21.31 -24.99 -1.99
C CYS A 32 22.61 -24.47 -1.39
N GLY A 33 22.70 -24.48 -0.06
CA GLY A 33 23.93 -24.17 0.67
C GLY A 33 23.70 -24.38 2.16
N SER A 34 23.80 -25.65 2.57
CA SER A 34 23.83 -26.10 3.96
C SER A 34 25.26 -26.04 4.52
N ASP A 35 25.34 -26.19 5.86
CA ASP A 35 26.49 -26.62 6.67
C ASP A 35 27.61 -25.54 6.87
N ASP A 36 28.22 -25.33 8.03
CA ASP A 36 28.64 -26.28 9.06
C ASP A 36 28.65 -25.71 10.49
N GLN A 37 28.46 -26.67 11.39
CA GLN A 37 28.63 -26.65 12.83
C GLN A 37 30.14 -26.71 13.17
N ASN A 38 30.62 -25.93 14.14
CA ASN A 38 31.91 -26.18 14.77
C ASN A 38 31.81 -25.97 16.29
N ASP A 39 31.69 -27.10 16.99
CA ASP A 39 32.13 -27.29 18.36
C ASP A 39 33.68 -27.32 18.38
N ASP A 40 34.33 -26.63 19.32
CA ASP A 40 35.47 -27.23 20.02
C ASP A 40 35.75 -26.52 21.36
N ARG A 41 36.15 -27.34 22.34
CA ARG A 41 36.31 -27.01 23.75
C ARG A 41 37.81 -26.94 24.07
N SER A 42 38.11 -26.01 24.99
CA SER A 42 39.03 -26.19 26.11
C SER A 42 40.56 -26.16 25.91
N ASP A 43 41.12 -25.29 26.78
CA ASP A 43 42.32 -25.43 27.61
C ASP A 43 43.71 -25.12 27.03
N GLY A 44 44.43 -24.27 27.77
CA GLY A 44 45.83 -23.97 27.50
C GLY A 44 46.34 -22.70 28.18
N GLY A 45 46.76 -22.82 29.45
CA GLY A 45 47.97 -22.13 29.94
C GLY A 45 47.81 -20.76 30.63
N ARG A 46 47.96 -20.77 31.97
CA ARG A 46 48.47 -19.64 32.79
C ARG A 46 50.00 -19.56 32.56
N PRO A 47 50.66 -18.38 32.53
CA PRO A 47 50.91 -17.61 33.76
C PRO A 47 51.07 -16.07 33.67
N ALA A 48 50.88 -15.44 34.84
CA ALA A 48 51.59 -14.29 35.42
C ALA A 48 51.73 -12.92 34.68
N ALA A 49 50.97 -11.97 35.24
CA ALA A 49 51.40 -10.64 35.69
C ALA A 49 51.96 -9.62 34.69
N SER A 50 51.13 -8.61 34.38
CA SER A 50 51.51 -7.20 34.44
C SER A 50 50.22 -6.38 34.56
N ALA A 51 50.09 -5.58 35.61
CA ALA A 51 48.94 -4.72 35.84
C ALA A 51 48.93 -3.57 34.81
N PRO A 52 47.90 -3.42 33.96
CA PRO A 52 47.71 -2.19 33.22
C PRO A 52 47.09 -1.15 34.15
N ALA A 53 47.65 0.06 34.12
CA ALA A 53 47.07 1.24 34.75
C ALA A 53 45.60 1.39 34.33
N SER A 54 44.72 1.61 35.31
CA SER A 54 43.30 1.89 35.10
C SER A 54 43.12 3.19 34.32
N ALA A 55 43.23 3.12 33.00
CA ALA A 55 42.67 4.14 32.12
C ALA A 55 41.14 3.96 32.18
N THR A 56 40.48 4.83 32.95
CA THR A 56 39.02 4.95 32.94
C THR A 56 38.60 5.44 31.55
N ALA A 57 38.45 4.50 30.62
CA ALA A 57 37.81 4.75 29.35
C ALA A 57 36.37 5.17 29.67
N SER A 58 36.10 6.48 29.58
CA SER A 58 34.75 7.01 29.55
C SER A 58 34.04 6.36 28.37
N ARG A 59 33.27 5.30 28.65
CA ARG A 59 32.35 4.72 27.68
C ARG A 59 31.33 5.80 27.36
N LYS A 60 31.48 6.45 26.22
CA LYS A 60 30.44 7.30 25.64
C LYS A 60 29.17 6.44 25.60
N ALA A 61 28.15 6.85 26.35
CA ALA A 61 26.89 6.14 26.40
C ALA A 61 26.37 5.97 24.96
N ALA A 62 26.01 4.74 24.61
CA ALA A 62 25.36 4.47 23.34
C ALA A 62 24.08 5.32 23.25
N PRO A 63 23.79 5.97 22.11
CA PRO A 63 22.55 6.70 21.95
C PRO A 63 21.37 5.77 22.25
N ALA A 64 20.44 6.23 23.10
CA ALA A 64 19.22 5.50 23.34
C ALA A 64 18.47 5.29 22.01
N PRO A 65 17.82 4.12 21.79
CA PRO A 65 17.03 3.89 20.59
C PRO A 65 16.00 5.01 20.43
N ALA A 66 16.05 5.72 19.30
CA ALA A 66 15.02 6.70 18.99
C ALA A 66 13.72 5.96 18.68
N HIS A 67 12.66 6.24 19.45
CA HIS A 67 11.34 5.70 19.17
C HIS A 67 10.82 6.27 17.85
N LYS A 68 10.45 5.38 16.91
CA LYS A 68 9.77 5.77 15.68
C LYS A 68 8.40 6.35 16.05
N ALA A 69 8.14 7.59 15.61
CA ALA A 69 6.84 8.22 15.82
C ALA A 69 5.73 7.35 15.20
N ALA A 70 4.57 7.31 15.87
CA ALA A 70 3.40 6.63 15.32
C ALA A 70 2.91 7.35 14.05
N PRO A 71 2.40 6.61 13.04
CA PRO A 71 1.85 7.24 11.83
C PRO A 71 0.70 8.19 12.17
N ALA A 72 0.74 9.41 11.62
CA ALA A 72 -0.32 10.40 11.75
C ALA A 72 -1.40 10.16 10.67
N THR A 73 -2.64 10.57 10.93
CA THR A 73 -3.68 10.58 9.90
C THR A 73 -3.56 11.87 9.08
N LEU A 74 -3.30 11.73 7.78
CA LEU A 74 -3.07 12.83 6.85
C LEU A 74 -4.34 13.22 6.08
N LEU A 75 -5.18 12.22 5.79
CA LEU A 75 -6.45 12.39 5.10
C LEU A 75 -7.44 11.34 5.63
N THR A 76 -8.71 11.72 5.76
CA THR A 76 -9.82 10.78 5.87
C THR A 76 -11.00 11.37 5.12
N LEU A 77 -11.59 10.59 4.22
CA LEU A 77 -12.67 11.04 3.37
C LEU A 77 -13.65 9.91 3.13
N THR A 78 -14.93 10.23 3.25
CA THR A 78 -16.03 9.38 2.79
C THR A 78 -16.73 10.04 1.61
N GLY A 79 -17.36 9.22 0.79
CA GLY A 79 -18.10 9.71 -0.37
C GLY A 79 -18.68 8.61 -1.21
N SER A 80 -19.15 9.00 -2.38
CA SER A 80 -19.58 8.11 -3.45
C SER A 80 -19.31 8.79 -4.78
N GLY A 81 -19.38 8.04 -5.87
CA GLY A 81 -19.07 8.59 -7.18
C GLY A 81 -17.58 8.89 -7.36
N THR A 82 -17.28 9.72 -8.36
CA THR A 82 -15.93 10.21 -8.62
C THR A 82 -15.62 11.45 -7.79
N LYS A 83 -14.46 11.48 -7.12
CA LYS A 83 -14.02 12.62 -6.31
C LYS A 83 -12.50 12.78 -6.35
N THR A 84 -12.06 14.04 -6.35
CA THR A 84 -10.64 14.37 -6.11
C THR A 84 -10.50 14.93 -4.70
N THR A 85 -9.50 14.48 -3.95
CA THR A 85 -9.24 14.95 -2.59
C THR A 85 -8.70 16.38 -2.58
N GLY A 86 -8.71 17.01 -1.40
CA GLY A 86 -7.79 18.13 -1.14
C GLY A 86 -6.33 17.68 -1.25
N ALA A 87 -5.42 18.65 -1.35
CA ALA A 87 -3.99 18.35 -1.26
C ALA A 87 -3.62 17.97 0.18
N PHE A 88 -2.71 17.03 0.34
CA PHE A 88 -2.13 16.64 1.64
C PHE A 88 -0.64 16.31 1.46
N GLU A 89 0.14 16.47 2.52
CA GLU A 89 1.58 16.18 2.53
C GLU A 89 1.85 14.77 3.04
N THR A 90 2.69 14.00 2.34
CA THR A 90 3.14 12.67 2.78
C THR A 90 4.65 12.65 3.09
N GLY A 91 5.01 11.86 4.09
CA GLY A 91 6.40 11.44 4.33
C GLY A 91 6.88 10.41 3.31
N GLY A 92 8.09 9.88 3.50
CA GLY A 92 8.69 8.88 2.60
C GLY A 92 7.95 7.54 2.57
N ASP A 93 7.24 7.19 3.64
CA ASP A 93 6.36 6.04 3.74
C ASP A 93 4.96 6.50 4.12
N TRP A 94 3.94 6.00 3.43
CA TRP A 94 2.55 6.21 3.83
C TRP A 94 1.68 5.02 3.42
N THR A 95 0.49 4.93 4.00
CA THR A 95 -0.48 3.85 3.75
C THR A 95 -1.81 4.47 3.35
N LEU A 96 -2.37 3.98 2.25
CA LEU A 96 -3.76 4.18 1.86
C LEU A 96 -4.60 3.02 2.37
N SER A 97 -5.51 3.29 3.31
CA SER A 97 -6.55 2.36 3.72
C SER A 97 -7.85 2.73 3.02
N TYR A 98 -8.61 1.75 2.55
CA TYR A 98 -9.93 2.01 1.95
C TYR A 98 -10.97 0.95 2.31
N THR A 99 -12.22 1.35 2.17
CA THR A 99 -13.38 0.47 2.08
C THR A 99 -14.31 0.95 0.98
N PHE A 100 -15.04 0.05 0.34
CA PHE A 100 -16.13 0.40 -0.55
C PHE A 100 -17.31 -0.59 -0.42
N ASP A 101 -18.51 -0.09 -0.72
CA ASP A 101 -19.76 -0.84 -0.74
C ASP A 101 -20.63 -0.39 -1.92
N CYS A 102 -20.85 -1.30 -2.86
CA CYS A 102 -21.59 -1.08 -4.09
C CYS A 102 -23.05 -1.54 -3.98
N ALA A 103 -23.53 -1.98 -2.80
CA ALA A 103 -24.88 -2.51 -2.63
C ALA A 103 -25.96 -1.53 -3.10
N LYS A 104 -25.77 -0.23 -2.87
CA LYS A 104 -26.70 0.80 -3.30
C LYS A 104 -26.72 0.98 -4.82
N ALA A 105 -25.56 0.95 -5.46
CA ALA A 105 -25.44 1.17 -6.90
C ALA A 105 -25.83 -0.07 -7.71
N MET A 106 -25.47 -1.26 -7.23
CA MET A 106 -25.61 -2.53 -7.94
C MET A 106 -26.74 -3.42 -7.41
N GLY A 107 -27.49 -2.97 -6.40
CA GLY A 107 -28.50 -3.77 -5.73
C GLY A 107 -29.63 -4.27 -6.63
N ALA A 108 -29.96 -3.54 -7.70
CA ALA A 108 -30.99 -3.94 -8.66
C ALA A 108 -30.57 -5.08 -9.60
N VAL A 109 -29.28 -5.32 -9.74
CA VAL A 109 -28.71 -6.26 -10.74
C VAL A 109 -27.83 -7.34 -10.11
N ASP A 110 -27.75 -7.39 -8.79
CA ASP A 110 -26.85 -8.26 -8.01
C ASP A 110 -25.41 -8.29 -8.56
N GLY A 111 -24.96 -7.12 -9.02
CA GLY A 111 -23.68 -6.96 -9.72
C GLY A 111 -22.54 -6.51 -8.81
N LYS A 112 -21.34 -6.46 -9.40
CA LYS A 112 -20.13 -5.90 -8.80
C LYS A 112 -19.90 -4.48 -9.31
N GLY A 113 -19.47 -3.60 -8.43
CA GLY A 113 -19.11 -2.23 -8.81
C GLY A 113 -17.59 -2.04 -8.86
N ASN A 114 -17.17 -0.94 -9.47
CA ASN A 114 -15.79 -0.57 -9.64
C ASN A 114 -15.34 0.44 -8.57
N PHE A 115 -14.13 0.25 -8.03
CA PHE A 115 -13.47 1.17 -7.12
C PHE A 115 -11.99 1.32 -7.51
N ILE A 116 -11.62 2.52 -7.99
CA ILE A 116 -10.27 2.83 -8.44
C ILE A 116 -9.76 4.07 -7.70
N VAL A 117 -8.51 4.02 -7.24
CA VAL A 117 -7.82 5.18 -6.67
C VAL A 117 -6.55 5.46 -7.47
N PHE A 118 -6.39 6.70 -7.92
CA PHE A 118 -5.19 7.21 -8.57
C PHE A 118 -4.47 8.23 -7.69
N ASP A 119 -3.15 8.27 -7.79
CA ASP A 119 -2.31 9.41 -7.40
C ASP A 119 -1.62 9.93 -8.66
N ARG A 120 -2.04 11.09 -9.15
CA ARG A 120 -1.71 11.57 -10.51
C ARG A 120 -2.12 10.52 -11.55
N ASP A 121 -1.18 10.02 -12.35
CA ASP A 121 -1.41 9.00 -13.38
C ASP A 121 -1.22 7.56 -12.86
N ASP A 122 -0.75 7.40 -11.61
CA ASP A 122 -0.47 6.10 -11.01
C ASP A 122 -1.73 5.50 -10.40
N ARG A 123 -2.12 4.32 -10.87
CA ARG A 123 -3.25 3.57 -10.31
C ARG A 123 -2.81 2.78 -9.09
N LEU A 124 -3.20 3.27 -7.90
CA LEU A 124 -2.85 2.65 -6.62
C LEU A 124 -3.75 1.47 -6.28
N VAL A 125 -5.05 1.58 -6.60
CA VAL A 125 -6.08 0.58 -6.31
C VAL A 125 -6.94 0.38 -7.55
N ASN A 126 -7.33 -0.86 -7.83
CA ASN A 126 -8.28 -1.21 -8.89
C ASN A 126 -9.05 -2.48 -8.50
N GLU A 127 -10.24 -2.31 -7.94
CA GLU A 127 -11.08 -3.43 -7.50
C GLU A 127 -12.44 -3.43 -8.18
N MET A 128 -12.94 -4.64 -8.45
CA MET A 128 -14.27 -4.88 -9.00
C MET A 128 -14.98 -5.92 -8.13
N ASP A 129 -15.75 -5.47 -7.15
CA ASP A 129 -16.53 -6.34 -6.27
C ASP A 129 -17.78 -5.65 -5.72
N ARG A 130 -18.59 -6.37 -4.94
CA ARG A 130 -19.75 -5.80 -4.25
C ARG A 130 -19.35 -4.98 -3.04
N THR A 131 -18.32 -5.42 -2.31
CA THR A 131 -17.70 -4.70 -1.20
C THR A 131 -16.20 -5.02 -1.18
N GLY A 132 -15.41 -4.15 -0.57
CA GLY A 132 -13.97 -4.39 -0.43
C GLY A 132 -13.33 -3.55 0.67
N LYS A 133 -12.16 -4.00 1.14
CA LYS A 133 -11.34 -3.34 2.15
C LYS A 133 -9.89 -3.80 2.01
N ALA A 134 -8.95 -2.86 1.88
CA ALA A 134 -7.53 -3.18 1.99
C ALA A 134 -6.70 -1.97 2.43
N ASP A 135 -5.41 -2.24 2.65
CA ASP A 135 -4.37 -1.26 2.91
C ASP A 135 -3.29 -1.37 1.82
N THR A 136 -2.90 -0.25 1.23
CA THR A 136 -1.84 -0.18 0.21
C THR A 136 -0.71 0.72 0.70
N ARG A 137 0.49 0.17 0.84
CA ARG A 137 1.68 0.92 1.25
C ARG A 137 2.31 1.62 0.05
N GLN A 138 2.80 2.83 0.29
CA GLN A 138 3.41 3.71 -0.69
C GLN A 138 4.75 4.23 -0.16
N HIS A 139 5.70 4.44 -1.06
CA HIS A 139 7.08 4.81 -0.73
C HIS A 139 7.49 6.11 -1.43
N SER A 140 6.67 7.15 -1.26
CA SER A 140 6.85 8.41 -1.97
C SER A 140 6.39 9.61 -1.12
N SER A 141 7.19 10.67 -1.09
CA SER A 141 6.93 11.87 -0.29
C SER A 141 6.38 13.04 -1.12
N GLY A 142 5.91 14.07 -0.42
CA GLY A 142 5.50 15.37 -0.97
C GLY A 142 3.99 15.58 -1.04
N THR A 143 3.58 16.64 -1.75
CA THR A 143 2.17 17.00 -1.89
C THR A 143 1.44 16.03 -2.83
N ARG A 144 0.35 15.44 -2.33
CA ARG A 144 -0.48 14.44 -3.01
C ARG A 144 -1.92 14.91 -3.18
N ARG A 145 -2.58 14.38 -4.21
CA ARG A 145 -4.03 14.48 -4.44
C ARG A 145 -4.50 13.16 -5.01
N LEU A 146 -5.44 12.51 -4.34
CA LEU A 146 -6.01 11.26 -4.86
C LEU A 146 -7.24 11.55 -5.71
N GLN A 147 -7.37 10.81 -6.80
CA GLN A 147 -8.60 10.73 -7.58
C GLN A 147 -9.25 9.38 -7.33
N ILE A 148 -10.43 9.39 -6.73
CA ILE A 148 -11.26 8.22 -6.52
C ILE A 148 -12.28 8.18 -7.66
N VAL A 149 -12.35 7.07 -8.39
CA VAL A 149 -13.34 6.80 -9.43
C VAL A 149 -14.10 5.56 -9.00
N SER A 150 -15.35 5.75 -8.59
CA SER A 150 -16.18 4.66 -8.11
C SER A 150 -17.67 4.91 -8.35
N GLU A 151 -18.44 3.84 -8.51
CA GLU A 151 -19.91 3.87 -8.44
C GLU A 151 -20.45 3.55 -7.03
N CYS A 152 -19.57 3.15 -6.12
CA CYS A 152 -19.89 2.64 -4.79
C CYS A 152 -19.83 3.76 -3.75
N ASP A 153 -20.44 3.53 -2.59
CA ASP A 153 -20.12 4.33 -1.40
C ASP A 153 -18.74 3.87 -0.89
N TRP A 154 -17.90 4.79 -0.45
CA TRP A 154 -16.51 4.49 -0.09
C TRP A 154 -15.97 5.34 1.05
N THR A 155 -14.93 4.82 1.69
CA THR A 155 -14.08 5.52 2.65
C THR A 155 -12.62 5.34 2.25
N VAL A 156 -11.84 6.42 2.29
CA VAL A 156 -10.37 6.38 2.15
C VAL A 156 -9.74 7.07 3.35
N LYS A 157 -8.62 6.52 3.82
CA LYS A 157 -7.80 7.09 4.88
C LYS A 157 -6.33 6.99 4.48
N VAL A 158 -5.58 8.07 4.70
CA VAL A 158 -4.14 8.09 4.49
C VAL A 158 -3.44 8.31 5.82
N THR A 159 -2.43 7.49 6.10
CA THR A 159 -1.54 7.65 7.26
C THR A 159 -0.07 7.65 6.86
N GLY A 160 0.77 8.44 7.52
CA GLY A 160 2.20 8.53 7.24
C GLY A 160 2.99 9.19 8.36
#